data_AF-F2Y5J8-F1
#
_entry.id   AF-F2Y5J8-F1
#
_cell.length_a   1.000
_cell.length_b   1.000
_cell.length_c   1.000
_cell.angle_alpha   90.00
_cell.angle_beta   90.00
_cell.angle_gamma   90.00
#
_symmetry.space_group_name_H-M   'P 1'
#
loop_
_entity.id
_entity.type
_entity.pdbx_description
1 polymer ?
#
loop_
_entity_poly.entity_id
_entity_poly.type
_entity_poly.pdbx_seq_one_letter_code
_entity_poly.pdbx_strand_id
1 'polypeptide(L)'
;QRPNINRTGCQLIPIIKLEWHSPWAVVPVFVAILGIIATTFVIVTFVRYNDTPIVRASGRELSYVLLTGIFLCYSITFLMIAAPDTIICSFRRIFLGLGMCFSYAALLTKTNRIHRIFEQGKKSVTAPKFISPASQLVITFSLISIQLLGVCVWFVVDPPHIIIDYGEQRTLDPENARGVLKCDISDLSLICSLGYSILLMVTCTVYAIKTRGVPE
;
A
#
# COMPACT_ATOMS: atom_id res chain seq x y z
N GLN A 1 -27.46 11.98 19.11
CA GLN A 1 -28.37 13.12 18.84
C GLN A 1 -27.95 14.27 19.75
N ARG A 2 -28.11 15.52 19.31
CA ARG A 2 -27.83 16.74 20.08
C ARG A 2 -29.14 17.51 20.31
N PRO A 3 -29.31 18.22 21.43
CA PRO A 3 -30.48 19.08 21.62
C PRO A 3 -30.48 20.22 20.59
N ASN A 4 -31.67 20.58 20.10
CA ASN A 4 -31.87 21.79 19.29
C ASN A 4 -31.58 23.04 20.14
N ILE A 5 -31.30 24.19 19.53
CA ILE A 5 -30.95 25.44 20.21
C ILE A 5 -32.01 25.86 21.26
N ASN A 6 -33.28 25.61 20.96
CA ASN A 6 -34.41 25.88 21.85
C ASN A 6 -34.62 24.80 22.94
N ARG A 7 -33.79 23.75 22.96
CA ARG A 7 -33.88 22.57 23.85
C ARG A 7 -35.25 21.86 23.84
N THR A 8 -36.04 22.08 22.81
CA THR A 8 -37.39 21.52 22.64
C THR A 8 -37.41 20.15 21.96
N GLY A 9 -36.29 19.73 21.35
CA GLY A 9 -36.20 18.45 20.65
C GLY A 9 -34.77 18.04 20.34
N CYS A 10 -34.60 16.80 19.90
CA CYS A 10 -33.31 16.21 19.55
C CYS A 10 -33.09 16.25 18.03
N GLN A 11 -31.96 16.79 17.60
CA GLN A 11 -31.50 16.76 16.21
C GLN A 11 -30.39 15.73 16.03
N LEU A 12 -30.33 15.15 14.83
CA LEU A 12 -29.22 14.29 14.43
C LEU A 12 -27.91 15.09 14.37
N ILE A 13 -26.82 14.48 14.83
CA ILE A 13 -25.50 15.09 14.75
C ILE A 13 -25.04 14.98 13.29
N PRO A 14 -24.66 16.08 12.63
CA PRO A 14 -24.21 16.00 11.24
C PRO A 14 -22.91 15.20 11.15
N ILE A 15 -22.86 14.32 10.13
CA ILE A 15 -21.70 13.49 9.84
C ILE A 15 -20.77 14.30 8.93
N ILE A 16 -19.55 14.60 9.39
CA ILE A 16 -18.54 15.21 8.54
C ILE A 16 -17.92 14.11 7.68
N LYS A 17 -17.91 14.35 6.37
CA LYS A 17 -17.16 13.57 5.40
C LYS A 17 -16.05 14.47 4.85
N LEU A 18 -14.96 13.85 4.40
CA LEU A 18 -13.94 14.60 3.68
C LEU A 18 -14.54 15.06 2.34
N GLU A 19 -14.75 16.36 2.20
CA GLU A 19 -15.28 16.92 0.96
C GLU A 19 -14.18 16.98 -0.10
N TRP A 20 -14.51 16.60 -1.33
CA TRP A 20 -13.59 16.60 -2.47
C TRP A 20 -13.00 17.98 -2.79
N HIS A 21 -13.69 19.05 -2.39
CA HIS A 21 -13.24 20.43 -2.58
C HIS A 21 -12.31 20.93 -1.46
N SER A 22 -12.12 20.16 -0.39
CA SER A 22 -11.19 20.53 0.67
C SER A 22 -9.76 20.51 0.15
N PRO A 23 -8.91 21.51 0.43
CA PRO A 23 -7.52 21.54 -0.02
C PRO A 23 -6.74 20.30 0.43
N TRP A 24 -7.12 19.74 1.58
CA TRP A 24 -6.56 18.50 2.14
C TRP A 24 -6.85 17.24 1.31
N ALA A 25 -7.93 17.25 0.50
CA ALA A 25 -8.25 16.17 -0.43
C ALA A 25 -7.71 16.45 -1.83
N VAL A 26 -7.77 17.71 -2.29
CA VAL A 26 -7.35 18.11 -3.64
C VAL A 26 -5.86 17.83 -3.88
N VAL A 27 -4.99 18.20 -2.95
CA VAL A 27 -3.54 18.05 -3.12
C VAL A 27 -3.13 16.57 -3.28
N PRO A 28 -3.54 15.63 -2.40
CA PRO A 28 -3.25 14.20 -2.59
C PRO A 28 -3.83 13.62 -3.88
N VAL A 29 -5.07 13.99 -4.24
CA VAL A 29 -5.69 13.52 -5.49
C VAL A 29 -4.89 13.96 -6.70
N PHE A 30 -4.49 15.23 -6.75
CA PHE A 30 -3.69 15.75 -7.85
C PHE A 30 -2.37 15.00 -8.00
N VAL A 31 -1.66 14.78 -6.89
CA VAL A 31 -0.41 13.99 -6.88
C VAL A 31 -0.67 12.55 -7.31
N ALA A 32 -1.76 11.93 -6.87
CA ALA A 32 -2.12 10.58 -7.26
C ALA A 32 -2.44 10.46 -8.75
N ILE A 33 -3.16 11.43 -9.34
CA ILE A 33 -3.44 11.48 -10.78
C ILE A 33 -2.14 11.57 -11.57
N LEU A 34 -1.25 12.51 -11.21
CA LEU A 34 0.05 12.65 -11.86
C LEU A 34 0.90 11.37 -11.73
N GLY A 35 0.91 10.77 -10.53
CA GLY A 35 1.59 9.52 -10.25
C GLY A 35 1.08 8.36 -11.10
N ILE A 36 -0.24 8.23 -11.26
CA ILE A 36 -0.86 7.23 -12.12
C ILE A 36 -0.46 7.45 -13.58
N ILE A 37 -0.58 8.68 -14.09
CA ILE A 37 -0.20 9.01 -15.48
C ILE A 37 1.26 8.65 -15.73
N ALA A 38 2.17 9.05 -14.83
CA ALA A 38 3.59 8.75 -14.93
C ALA A 38 3.84 7.23 -14.88
N THR A 39 3.20 6.51 -13.95
CA THR A 39 3.36 5.06 -13.81
C THR A 39 2.86 4.32 -15.06
N THR A 40 1.70 4.70 -15.59
CA THR A 40 1.16 4.14 -16.83
C THR A 40 2.06 4.43 -18.03
N PHE A 41 2.61 5.64 -18.14
CA PHE A 41 3.57 5.99 -19.17
C PHE A 41 4.83 5.10 -19.12
N VAL A 42 5.37 4.86 -17.92
CA VAL A 42 6.51 3.96 -17.71
C VAL A 42 6.13 2.52 -18.09
N ILE A 43 4.96 2.02 -17.68
CA ILE A 43 4.49 0.68 -18.06
C ILE A 43 4.40 0.53 -19.58
N VAL A 44 3.76 1.49 -20.27
CA VAL A 44 3.62 1.47 -21.73
C VAL A 44 4.99 1.48 -22.41
N THR A 45 5.92 2.29 -21.91
CA THR A 45 7.30 2.34 -22.41
C THR A 45 8.02 1.00 -22.22
N PHE A 46 7.92 0.39 -21.04
CA PHE A 46 8.50 -0.92 -20.76
C PHE A 46 7.94 -2.02 -21.65
N VAL A 47 6.62 -2.02 -21.90
CA VAL A 47 5.96 -2.97 -22.82
C VAL A 47 6.40 -2.73 -24.26
N ARG A 48 6.52 -1.47 -24.69
CA ARG A 48 6.90 -1.14 -26.08
C ARG A 48 8.35 -1.49 -26.40
N TYR A 49 9.24 -1.33 -25.42
CA TYR A 49 10.68 -1.60 -25.51
C TYR A 49 11.10 -2.88 -24.77
N ASN A 50 10.18 -3.84 -24.65
CA ASN A 50 10.33 -5.06 -23.86
C ASN A 50 11.51 -5.97 -24.28
N ASP A 51 11.97 -5.82 -25.52
CA ASP A 51 13.09 -6.59 -26.10
C ASP A 51 14.44 -5.85 -26.03
N THR A 52 14.46 -4.62 -25.51
CA THR A 52 15.72 -3.91 -25.32
C THR A 52 16.59 -4.59 -24.25
N PRO A 53 17.91 -4.67 -24.43
CA PRO A 53 18.81 -5.35 -23.50
C PRO A 53 18.74 -4.76 -22.09
N ILE A 54 18.44 -3.47 -21.97
CA ILE A 54 18.26 -2.75 -20.70
C ILE A 54 17.08 -3.31 -19.90
N VAL A 55 15.90 -3.44 -20.52
CA VAL A 55 14.69 -3.97 -19.86
C VAL A 55 14.85 -5.44 -19.51
N ARG A 56 15.49 -6.21 -20.39
CA ARG A 56 15.79 -7.63 -20.15
C ARG A 56 16.76 -7.86 -18.99
N ALA A 57 17.81 -7.03 -18.86
CA ALA A 57 18.79 -7.14 -17.77
C ALA A 57 18.19 -6.80 -16.40
N SER A 58 17.31 -5.80 -16.34
CA SER A 58 16.63 -5.35 -15.11
C SER A 58 15.73 -6.43 -14.47
N GLY A 59 15.29 -7.43 -15.23
CA GLY A 59 14.34 -8.45 -14.77
C GLY A 59 12.90 -7.99 -14.99
N ARG A 60 12.44 -8.12 -16.25
CA ARG A 60 11.15 -7.64 -16.77
C ARG A 60 9.98 -7.91 -15.82
N GLU A 61 9.83 -9.16 -15.40
CA GLU A 61 8.75 -9.60 -14.53
C GLU A 61 8.70 -8.84 -13.20
N LEU A 62 9.84 -8.70 -12.52
CA LEU A 62 9.92 -7.99 -11.24
C LEU A 62 9.66 -6.48 -11.39
N SER A 63 10.11 -5.89 -12.51
CA SER A 63 9.80 -4.50 -12.84
C SER A 63 8.30 -4.28 -13.03
N TYR A 64 7.58 -5.20 -13.67
CA TYR A 64 6.11 -5.11 -13.79
C TYR A 64 5.41 -5.26 -12.44
N VAL A 65 5.88 -6.18 -11.58
CA VAL A 65 5.32 -6.32 -10.21
C VAL A 65 5.53 -5.04 -9.39
N LEU A 66 6.72 -4.43 -9.48
CA LEU A 66 7.01 -3.16 -8.82
C LEU A 66 6.10 -2.03 -9.32
N LEU A 67 5.96 -1.87 -10.64
CA LEU A 67 5.10 -0.84 -11.24
C LEU A 67 3.63 -1.04 -10.87
N THR A 68 3.18 -2.29 -10.77
CA THR A 68 1.84 -2.63 -10.28
C THR A 68 1.67 -2.18 -8.83
N GLY A 69 2.65 -2.44 -7.96
CA GLY A 69 2.64 -1.97 -6.57
C GLY A 69 2.54 -0.44 -6.46
N ILE A 70 3.33 0.28 -7.25
CA ILE A 70 3.31 1.76 -7.29
C ILE A 70 1.94 2.29 -7.77
N PHE A 71 1.37 1.68 -8.81
CA PHE A 71 0.04 2.04 -9.30
C PHE A 71 -1.04 1.82 -8.23
N LEU A 72 -0.97 0.71 -7.49
CA LEU A 72 -1.87 0.44 -6.38
C LEU A 72 -1.69 1.45 -5.25
N CYS A 73 -0.46 1.86 -4.94
CA CYS A 73 -0.18 2.89 -3.93
C CYS A 73 -0.87 4.22 -4.26
N TYR A 74 -0.80 4.70 -5.51
CA TYR A 74 -1.52 5.91 -5.91
C TYR A 74 -3.04 5.71 -5.94
N SER A 75 -3.52 4.51 -6.28
CA SER A 75 -4.95 4.20 -6.29
C SER A 75 -5.58 4.23 -4.89
N ILE A 76 -4.82 3.89 -3.84
CA ILE A 76 -5.28 3.95 -2.44
C ILE A 76 -5.70 5.36 -2.03
N THR A 77 -5.05 6.40 -2.58
CA THR A 77 -5.41 7.80 -2.30
C THR A 77 -6.87 8.09 -2.61
N PHE A 78 -7.39 7.57 -3.72
CA PHE A 78 -8.81 7.72 -4.08
C PHE A 78 -9.72 6.96 -3.12
N LEU A 79 -9.34 5.74 -2.74
CA LEU A 79 -10.10 4.94 -1.79
C LEU A 79 -10.19 5.63 -0.42
N MET A 80 -9.11 6.27 0.03
CA MET A 80 -9.07 7.02 1.29
C MET A 80 -9.95 8.26 1.30
N ILE A 81 -10.15 8.90 0.15
CA ILE A 81 -10.97 10.12 0.02
C ILE A 81 -12.44 9.80 -0.27
N ALA A 82 -12.72 8.65 -0.90
CA ALA A 82 -14.08 8.18 -1.15
C ALA A 82 -14.92 8.14 0.14
N ALA A 83 -16.24 8.29 0.01
CA ALA A 83 -17.13 8.17 1.16
C ALA A 83 -16.98 6.75 1.76
N PRO A 84 -16.81 6.61 3.09
CA PRO A 84 -16.69 5.30 3.69
C PRO A 84 -18.00 4.54 3.53
N ASP A 85 -17.87 3.39 2.88
CA ASP A 85 -18.89 2.37 2.66
C ASP A 85 -18.25 1.02 2.98
N THR A 86 -19.03 0.01 3.32
CA THR A 86 -18.53 -1.32 3.70
C THR A 86 -17.57 -1.89 2.65
N ILE A 87 -17.88 -1.68 1.37
CA ILE A 87 -17.04 -2.10 0.24
C ILE A 87 -15.74 -1.27 0.18
N ILE A 88 -15.84 0.06 0.33
CA ILE A 88 -14.68 0.96 0.34
C ILE A 88 -13.76 0.66 1.53
N CYS A 89 -14.31 0.38 2.71
CA CYS A 89 -13.58 -0.03 3.90
C CYS A 89 -12.81 -1.33 3.69
N SER A 90 -13.45 -2.31 3.04
CA SER A 90 -12.81 -3.56 2.65
C SER A 90 -11.62 -3.31 1.74
N PHE A 91 -11.80 -2.51 0.67
CA PHE A 91 -10.74 -2.18 -0.26
C PHE A 91 -9.60 -1.38 0.40
N ARG A 92 -9.90 -0.41 1.27
CA ARG A 92 -8.87 0.32 2.04
C ARG A 92 -7.96 -0.63 2.82
N ARG A 93 -8.55 -1.59 3.54
CA ARG A 93 -7.80 -2.59 4.32
C ARG A 93 -6.89 -3.46 3.44
N ILE A 94 -7.42 -3.91 2.30
CA ILE A 94 -6.70 -4.76 1.33
C ILE A 94 -5.54 -3.99 0.69
N PHE A 95 -5.83 -2.84 0.08
CA PHE A 95 -4.85 -2.14 -0.73
C PHE A 95 -3.76 -1.46 0.11
N LEU A 96 -4.07 -0.97 1.32
CA LEU A 96 -3.08 -0.32 2.19
C LEU A 96 -1.88 -1.21 2.51
N GLY A 97 -2.12 -2.48 2.85
CA GLY A 97 -1.05 -3.45 3.06
C GLY A 97 -0.46 -3.99 1.77
N LEU A 98 -1.30 -4.32 0.78
CA LEU A 98 -0.84 -4.97 -0.44
C LEU A 98 0.00 -4.05 -1.33
N GLY A 99 -0.38 -2.79 -1.55
CA GLY A 99 0.38 -1.89 -2.44
C GLY A 99 1.85 -1.73 -2.01
N MET A 100 2.05 -1.51 -0.71
CA MET A 100 3.38 -1.43 -0.11
C MET A 100 4.11 -2.79 -0.18
N CYS A 101 3.42 -3.88 0.11
CA CYS A 101 3.97 -5.23 0.05
C CYS A 101 4.45 -5.60 -1.37
N PHE A 102 3.66 -5.32 -2.41
CA PHE A 102 4.05 -5.57 -3.81
C PHE A 102 5.34 -4.84 -4.16
N SER A 103 5.40 -3.56 -3.82
CA SER A 103 6.55 -2.70 -4.11
C SER A 103 7.82 -3.17 -3.40
N TYR A 104 7.75 -3.38 -2.07
CA TYR A 104 8.91 -3.79 -1.30
C TYR A 104 9.32 -5.25 -1.51
N ALA A 105 8.38 -6.16 -1.78
CA ALA A 105 8.73 -7.55 -2.08
C ALA A 105 9.49 -7.66 -3.42
N ALA A 106 9.07 -6.90 -4.45
CA ALA A 106 9.77 -6.85 -5.73
C ALA A 106 11.17 -6.23 -5.59
N LEU A 107 11.28 -5.10 -4.88
CA LEU A 107 12.57 -4.46 -4.61
C LEU A 107 13.50 -5.39 -3.81
N LEU A 108 13.00 -5.99 -2.72
CA LEU A 108 13.77 -6.91 -1.90
C LEU A 108 14.27 -8.10 -2.71
N THR A 109 13.43 -8.69 -3.57
CA THR A 109 13.81 -9.81 -4.43
C THR A 109 14.91 -9.40 -5.41
N LYS A 110 14.79 -8.20 -6.02
CA LYS A 110 15.78 -7.65 -6.94
C LYS A 110 17.12 -7.40 -6.25
N THR A 111 17.10 -6.78 -5.06
CA THR A 111 18.30 -6.48 -4.29
C THR A 111 18.96 -7.74 -3.72
N ASN A 112 18.17 -8.71 -3.27
CA ASN A 112 18.68 -10.01 -2.79
C ASN A 112 19.36 -10.79 -3.94
N ARG A 113 18.79 -10.78 -5.15
CA ARG A 113 19.45 -11.34 -6.34
C ARG A 113 20.82 -10.71 -6.57
N ILE A 114 20.91 -9.37 -6.58
CA ILE A 114 22.19 -8.66 -6.75
C ILE A 114 23.17 -9.06 -5.64
N HIS A 115 22.72 -9.01 -4.38
CA HIS A 115 23.56 -9.41 -3.25
C HIS A 115 24.14 -10.82 -3.40
N ARG A 116 23.32 -11.80 -3.79
CA ARG A 116 23.76 -13.19 -3.98
C ARG A 116 24.72 -13.36 -5.14
N ILE A 117 24.53 -12.63 -6.25
CA ILE A 117 25.48 -12.64 -7.37
C ILE A 117 26.86 -12.15 -6.90
N PHE A 118 26.91 -11.04 -6.16
CA PHE A 118 28.18 -10.47 -5.73
C PHE A 118 28.85 -11.22 -4.57
N GLU A 119 28.07 -11.73 -3.61
CA GLU A 119 28.63 -12.50 -2.50
C GLU A 119 29.17 -13.85 -2.98
N GLN A 120 28.46 -14.51 -3.90
CA GLN A 120 28.92 -15.78 -4.46
C GLN A 120 30.05 -15.59 -5.47
N GLY A 121 30.01 -14.53 -6.28
CA GLY A 121 31.14 -14.17 -7.16
C GLY A 121 32.45 -13.91 -6.41
N LYS A 122 32.40 -13.52 -5.13
CA LYS A 122 33.59 -13.41 -4.26
C LYS A 122 34.10 -14.75 -3.73
N LYS A 123 33.26 -15.78 -3.65
CA LYS A 123 33.58 -17.09 -3.04
C LYS A 123 33.78 -18.21 -4.06
N SER A 124 33.15 -18.15 -5.24
CA SER A 124 33.20 -19.19 -6.28
C SER A 124 32.75 -18.65 -7.64
N VAL A 125 33.26 -19.24 -8.72
CA VAL A 125 32.84 -18.95 -10.11
C VAL A 125 31.53 -19.68 -10.48
N THR A 126 30.98 -20.49 -9.56
CA THR A 126 29.76 -21.28 -9.80
C THR A 126 28.52 -20.39 -9.75
N ALA A 127 27.63 -20.51 -10.75
CA ALA A 127 26.40 -19.74 -10.83
C ALA A 127 25.49 -19.96 -9.59
N PRO A 128 24.93 -18.90 -8.98
CA PRO A 128 24.03 -19.04 -7.85
C PRO A 128 22.75 -19.82 -8.17
N LYS A 129 22.30 -20.67 -7.24
CA LYS A 129 20.94 -21.25 -7.27
C LYS A 129 19.88 -20.12 -7.22
N PHE A 130 18.68 -20.26 -7.78
CA PHE A 130 17.61 -19.22 -7.79
C PHE A 130 17.91 -17.91 -8.56
N ILE A 131 18.71 -17.94 -9.62
CA ILE A 131 18.88 -16.79 -10.55
C ILE A 131 17.71 -16.69 -11.54
N SER A 132 16.96 -17.77 -11.73
CA SER A 132 15.91 -17.84 -12.75
C SER A 132 14.78 -16.82 -12.48
N PRO A 133 14.26 -16.13 -13.52
CA PRO A 133 13.11 -15.25 -13.39
C PRO A 133 11.90 -15.92 -12.74
N ALA A 134 11.66 -17.19 -13.04
CA ALA A 134 10.56 -17.96 -12.43
C ALA A 134 10.75 -18.11 -10.90
N SER A 135 11.97 -18.41 -10.44
CA SER A 135 12.25 -18.50 -9.01
C SER A 135 12.12 -17.16 -8.28
N GLN A 136 12.44 -16.06 -8.96
CA GLN A 136 12.27 -14.71 -8.41
C GLN A 136 10.80 -14.37 -8.23
N LEU A 137 9.98 -14.65 -9.23
CA LEU A 137 8.53 -14.48 -9.13
C LEU A 137 7.95 -15.32 -7.99
N VAL A 138 8.35 -16.59 -7.86
CA VAL A 138 7.89 -17.45 -6.76
C VAL A 138 8.25 -16.85 -5.39
N ILE A 139 9.45 -16.30 -5.21
CA ILE A 139 9.85 -15.64 -3.97
C ILE A 139 9.04 -14.36 -3.73
N THR A 140 8.84 -13.54 -4.76
CA THR A 140 8.06 -12.30 -4.63
C THR A 140 6.59 -12.60 -4.29
N PHE A 141 5.98 -13.55 -5.00
CA PHE A 141 4.60 -13.95 -4.74
C PHE A 141 4.43 -14.66 -3.40
N SER A 142 5.43 -15.41 -2.91
CA SER A 142 5.33 -16.02 -1.59
C SER A 142 5.34 -14.96 -0.47
N LEU A 143 6.17 -13.91 -0.57
CA LEU A 143 6.15 -12.78 0.35
C LEU A 143 4.79 -12.05 0.31
N ILE A 144 4.29 -11.76 -0.88
CA ILE A 144 2.96 -11.12 -1.05
C ILE A 144 1.84 -12.00 -0.49
N SER A 145 1.94 -13.32 -0.66
CA SER A 145 0.93 -14.26 -0.17
C SER A 145 0.84 -14.28 1.35
N ILE A 146 1.96 -14.06 2.07
CA ILE A 146 1.94 -13.93 3.54
C ILE A 146 1.10 -12.72 3.96
N GLN A 147 1.29 -11.58 3.31
CA GLN A 147 0.49 -10.38 3.57
C GLN A 147 -0.99 -10.62 3.23
N LEU A 148 -1.26 -11.25 2.08
CA LEU A 148 -2.62 -11.56 1.64
C LEU A 148 -3.32 -12.51 2.63
N LEU A 149 -2.64 -13.56 3.07
CA LEU A 149 -3.15 -14.49 4.08
C LEU A 149 -3.48 -13.75 5.38
N GLY A 150 -2.57 -12.89 5.85
CA GLY A 150 -2.80 -12.07 7.05
C GLY A 150 -4.06 -11.21 6.91
N VAL A 151 -4.24 -10.55 5.76
CA VAL A 151 -5.45 -9.78 5.46
C VAL A 151 -6.69 -10.68 5.44
N CYS A 152 -6.64 -11.82 4.75
CA CYS A 152 -7.77 -12.77 4.69
C CYS A 152 -8.19 -13.30 6.06
N VAL A 153 -7.24 -13.69 6.91
CA VAL A 153 -7.52 -14.11 8.30
C VAL A 153 -8.23 -13.00 9.05
N TRP A 154 -7.75 -11.76 8.90
CA TRP A 154 -8.33 -10.59 9.52
C TRP A 154 -9.73 -10.25 9.02
N PHE A 155 -10.08 -10.57 7.77
CA PHE A 155 -11.44 -10.45 7.26
C PHE A 155 -12.40 -11.48 7.87
N VAL A 156 -11.91 -12.66 8.23
CA VAL A 156 -12.72 -13.72 8.86
C VAL A 156 -12.95 -13.43 10.34
N VAL A 157 -11.92 -12.94 11.04
CA VAL A 157 -12.01 -12.61 12.47
C VAL A 157 -12.82 -11.34 12.69
N ASP A 158 -12.49 -10.27 11.95
CA ASP A 158 -13.13 -8.95 12.07
C ASP A 158 -13.71 -8.54 10.72
N PRO A 159 -14.98 -8.89 10.42
CA PRO A 159 -15.64 -8.45 9.20
C PRO A 159 -15.72 -6.92 9.16
N PRO A 160 -15.48 -6.29 8.00
CA PRO A 160 -15.50 -4.84 7.89
C PRO A 160 -16.92 -4.34 8.13
N HIS A 161 -17.09 -3.56 9.20
CA HIS A 161 -18.32 -2.83 9.47
C HIS A 161 -18.05 -1.33 9.41
N ILE A 162 -19.10 -0.56 9.11
CA ILE A 162 -19.05 0.91 9.17
C ILE A 162 -19.56 1.34 10.54
N ILE A 163 -18.77 2.14 11.24
CA ILE A 163 -19.16 2.71 12.54
C ILE A 163 -19.14 4.24 12.44
N ILE A 164 -20.12 4.87 13.09
CA ILE A 164 -20.14 6.32 13.23
C ILE A 164 -19.47 6.63 14.56
N ASP A 165 -18.25 7.14 14.49
CA ASP A 165 -17.48 7.55 15.66
C ASP A 165 -17.90 8.97 16.05
N TYR A 166 -18.50 9.10 17.23
CA TYR A 166 -18.88 10.39 17.82
C TYR A 166 -17.86 10.86 18.87
N GLY A 167 -16.80 10.08 19.14
CA GLY A 167 -15.85 10.28 20.22
C GLY A 167 -14.71 11.24 19.87
N GLU A 168 -14.12 11.13 18.68
CA GLU A 168 -12.97 11.97 18.30
C GLU A 168 -13.29 13.46 18.19
N GLN A 169 -14.55 13.82 17.93
CA GLN A 169 -14.99 15.22 17.80
C GLN A 169 -16.10 15.56 18.80
N ARG A 170 -16.02 14.99 20.01
CA ARG A 170 -16.73 15.51 21.18
C ARG A 170 -16.03 16.80 21.65
N THR A 171 -16.53 17.93 21.19
CA THR A 171 -16.22 19.23 21.79
C THR A 171 -17.13 19.49 22.99
N LEU A 172 -16.67 20.31 23.95
CA LEU A 172 -17.42 20.66 25.17
C LEU A 172 -18.77 21.36 24.83
N ASP A 173 -18.83 21.99 23.64
CA ASP A 173 -20.03 22.61 23.09
C ASP A 173 -20.90 21.61 22.31
N PRO A 174 -22.16 21.38 22.73
CA PRO A 174 -23.07 20.48 22.02
C PRO A 174 -23.43 20.93 20.60
N GLU A 175 -23.17 22.19 20.23
CA GLU A 175 -23.34 22.68 18.85
C GLU A 175 -22.25 22.20 17.88
N ASN A 176 -21.03 22.02 18.38
CA ASN A 176 -19.85 21.65 17.59
C ASN A 176 -19.59 20.14 17.55
N ALA A 177 -20.46 19.34 18.17
CA ALA A 177 -20.43 17.89 18.05
C ALA A 177 -20.62 17.49 16.58
N ARG A 178 -19.69 16.67 16.07
CA ARG A 178 -19.69 16.15 14.70
C ARG A 178 -19.43 14.65 14.77
N GLY A 179 -20.15 13.88 13.96
CA GLY A 179 -19.86 12.45 13.79
C GLY A 179 -18.88 12.26 12.66
N VAL A 180 -17.89 11.39 12.81
CA VAL A 180 -17.00 10.99 11.71
C VAL A 180 -17.38 9.58 11.30
N LEU A 181 -17.71 9.40 10.02
CA LEU A 181 -17.97 8.05 9.49
C LEU A 181 -16.61 7.37 9.28
N LYS A 182 -16.36 6.30 10.03
CA LYS A 182 -15.11 5.55 9.98
C LYS A 182 -15.38 4.08 9.64
N CYS A 183 -14.37 3.45 9.08
CA CYS A 183 -14.35 2.00 8.95
C CYS A 183 -13.96 1.42 10.30
N ASP A 184 -14.70 0.42 10.79
CA ASP A 184 -14.33 -0.37 11.96
C ASP A 184 -13.15 -1.27 11.58
N ILE A 185 -11.95 -0.79 11.85
CA ILE A 185 -10.71 -1.50 11.56
C ILE A 185 -10.01 -1.70 12.89
N SER A 186 -9.81 -2.96 13.26
CA SER A 186 -9.02 -3.33 14.43
C SER A 186 -7.62 -2.73 14.34
N ASP A 187 -7.22 -1.94 15.35
CA ASP A 187 -5.88 -1.35 15.44
C ASP A 187 -4.80 -2.43 15.34
N LEU A 188 -5.06 -3.60 15.92
CA LEU A 188 -4.15 -4.74 15.85
C LEU A 188 -3.95 -5.21 14.41
N SER A 189 -5.02 -5.28 13.62
CA SER A 189 -4.95 -5.65 12.20
C SER A 189 -4.12 -4.65 11.39
N LEU A 190 -4.33 -3.36 11.64
CA LEU A 190 -3.56 -2.28 11.01
C LEU A 190 -2.07 -2.35 11.40
N ILE A 191 -1.78 -2.50 12.70
CA ILE A 191 -0.42 -2.61 13.24
C ILE A 191 0.30 -3.83 12.66
N CYS A 192 -0.36 -5.00 12.60
CA CYS A 192 0.23 -6.20 12.00
C CYS A 192 0.54 -6.02 10.51
N SER A 193 -0.40 -5.45 9.75
CA SER A 193 -0.26 -5.23 8.30
C SER A 193 0.86 -4.23 7.97
N LEU A 194 0.86 -3.09 8.67
CA LEU A 194 1.91 -2.07 8.54
C LEU A 194 3.25 -2.59 9.07
N GLY A 195 3.24 -3.35 10.17
CA GLY A 195 4.43 -3.98 10.74
C GLY A 195 5.13 -4.89 9.74
N TYR A 196 4.39 -5.74 9.03
CA TYR A 196 4.97 -6.57 7.96
C TYR A 196 5.57 -5.73 6.83
N SER A 197 4.86 -4.68 6.41
CA SER A 197 5.35 -3.75 5.38
C SER A 197 6.63 -3.03 5.82
N ILE A 198 6.72 -2.63 7.09
CA ILE A 198 7.91 -2.00 7.69
C ILE A 198 9.07 -3.01 7.73
N LEU A 199 8.82 -4.26 8.12
CA LEU A 199 9.86 -5.31 8.11
C LEU A 199 10.42 -5.53 6.70
N LEU A 200 9.56 -5.58 5.67
CA LEU A 200 10.01 -5.67 4.28
C LEU A 200 10.85 -4.46 3.87
N MET A 201 10.41 -3.25 4.24
CA MET A 201 11.12 -2.00 3.95
C MET A 201 12.50 -1.96 4.62
N VAL A 202 12.60 -2.28 5.92
CA VAL A 202 13.87 -2.31 6.66
C VAL A 202 14.81 -3.34 6.04
N THR A 203 14.30 -4.54 5.74
CA THR A 203 15.10 -5.60 5.12
C THR A 203 15.61 -5.16 3.74
N CYS A 204 14.75 -4.54 2.93
CA CYS A 204 15.12 -3.99 1.63
C CYS A 204 16.24 -2.95 1.77
N THR A 205 16.11 -2.02 2.72
CA THR A 205 17.12 -0.99 3.00
C THR A 205 18.46 -1.60 3.42
N VAL A 206 18.46 -2.61 4.31
CA VAL A 206 19.68 -3.30 4.74
C VAL A 206 20.40 -3.94 3.55
N TYR A 207 19.68 -4.66 2.69
CA TYR A 207 20.28 -5.26 1.50
C TYR A 207 20.76 -4.21 0.51
N ALA A 208 20.02 -3.11 0.32
CA ALA A 208 20.41 -2.02 -0.57
C ALA A 208 21.72 -1.37 -0.13
N ILE A 209 21.90 -1.16 1.19
CA ILE A 209 23.14 -0.66 1.76
C ILE A 209 24.29 -1.65 1.53
N LYS A 210 24.06 -2.95 1.69
CA LYS A 210 25.08 -3.98 1.42
C LYS A 210 25.50 -4.04 -0.05
N THR A 211 24.61 -3.69 -0.98
CA THR A 211 24.88 -3.72 -2.42
C THR A 211 25.33 -2.37 -3.01
N ARG A 212 25.42 -1.29 -2.23
CA ARG A 212 25.76 0.05 -2.77
C ARG A 212 27.16 0.18 -3.39
N GLY A 213 28.10 -0.68 -3.01
CA GLY A 213 29.50 -0.66 -3.48
C GLY A 213 29.76 -1.58 -4.66
N VAL A 214 28.70 -2.06 -5.30
CA VAL A 214 28.75 -3.00 -6.41
C VAL A 214 28.81 -2.21 -7.73
N PRO A 215 29.84 -2.40 -8.59
CA PRO A 215 29.80 -1.84 -9.94
C PRO A 215 28.71 -2.55 -10.75
N GLU A 216 27.88 -1.76 -11.43
CA GLU A 216 26.77 -2.21 -12.28
C GLU A 216 27.22 -2.85 -13.59
#